data_AF-A0A3D5KZP5-F1
#
_entry.id   AF-A0A3D5KZP5-F1
#
_cell.length_a   1.000
_cell.length_b   1.000
_cell.length_c   1.000
_cell.angle_alpha   90.00
_cell.angle_beta   90.00
_cell.angle_gamma   90.00
#
_symmetry.space_group_name_H-M   'P 1'
#
loop_
_entity.id
_entity.type
_entity.pdbx_description
1 polymer ?
#
loop_
_entity_poly.entity_id
_entity_poly.type
_entity_poly.pdbx_seq_one_letter_code
_entity_poly.pdbx_strand_id
1 'polypeptide(L)'
;YCAIDYENVKNHFHRAQITAAGIESNLLQCGLCLILFQVVPTDAFLEAALMNWYLAILNLSLALRMDGARTFEEFLCCDNFSGRAKVLLRDRRQKQKLRKQGINGRATIAACCLIRFLQVQVPLLILLEVTDLILTFLS
;
A
#
# COMPACT_ATOMS: atom_id res chain seq x y z
N TYR A 1 14.95 0.20 14.04
CA TYR A 1 13.48 0.38 14.05
C TYR A 1 13.08 1.02 15.36
N CYS A 2 12.82 2.34 15.38
CA CYS A 2 12.14 2.98 16.50
C CYS A 2 10.65 2.67 16.36
N ALA A 3 10.07 1.95 17.32
CA ALA A 3 8.62 1.83 17.41
C ALA A 3 8.09 3.21 17.80
N ILE A 4 7.53 3.94 16.84
CA ILE A 4 6.91 5.23 17.10
C ILE A 4 5.67 4.95 17.94
N ASP A 5 5.66 5.50 19.16
CA ASP A 5 4.56 5.38 20.10
C ASP A 5 3.55 6.51 19.86
N TYR A 6 2.31 6.13 19.56
CA TYR A 6 1.25 7.02 19.11
C TYR A 6 0.12 7.20 20.14
N GLU A 7 0.26 6.65 21.35
CA GLU A 7 -0.79 6.67 22.38
C GLU A 7 -1.27 8.09 22.75
N ASN A 8 -0.44 9.11 22.52
CA ASN A 8 -0.76 10.51 22.84
C ASN A 8 -1.39 11.32 21.69
N VAL A 9 -1.48 10.80 20.45
CA VAL A 9 -2.04 11.56 19.32
C VAL A 9 -3.55 11.32 19.22
N LYS A 10 -4.35 12.22 19.79
CA LYS A 10 -5.83 12.08 19.81
C LYS A 10 -6.49 12.21 18.43
N ASN A 11 -5.85 12.85 17.45
CA ASN A 11 -6.44 13.14 16.15
C ASN A 11 -6.08 12.07 15.10
N HIS A 12 -7.09 11.34 14.61
CA HIS A 12 -6.96 10.27 13.61
C HIS A 12 -6.31 10.75 12.31
N PHE A 13 -6.59 11.98 11.88
CA PHE A 13 -6.01 12.54 10.66
C PHE A 13 -4.49 12.75 10.77
N HIS A 14 -4.02 13.12 11.96
CA HIS A 14 -2.60 13.38 12.19
C HIS A 14 -1.79 12.08 12.26
N ARG A 15 -2.37 11.02 12.81
CA ARG A 15 -1.75 9.68 12.79
C ARG A 15 -1.69 9.11 11.38
N ALA A 16 -2.75 9.30 10.58
CA ALA A 16 -2.74 8.94 9.18
C ALA A 16 -1.68 9.72 8.37
N GLN A 17 -1.48 11.02 8.63
CA GLN A 17 -0.41 11.80 7.99
C GLN A 17 0.98 11.30 8.36
N ILE A 18 1.25 11.00 9.64
CA ILE A 18 2.55 10.49 10.07
C ILE A 18 2.83 9.13 9.40
N THR A 19 1.80 8.28 9.31
CA THR A 19 1.90 6.96 8.67
C THR A 19 2.06 7.08 7.15
N ALA A 20 1.45 8.10 6.53
CA ALA A 20 1.59 8.41 5.11
C ALA A 20 2.91 9.13 4.76
N ALA A 21 3.61 9.73 5.73
CA ALA A 21 4.85 10.48 5.49
C ALA A 21 5.94 9.64 4.83
N GLY A 22 6.00 8.34 5.14
CA GLY A 22 6.91 7.40 4.47
C GLY A 22 6.57 7.17 3.00
N ILE A 23 5.30 7.19 2.62
CA ILE A 23 4.85 7.10 1.21
C ILE A 23 5.18 8.39 0.48
N GLU A 24 4.85 9.54 1.09
CA GLU A 24 5.08 10.86 0.51
C GLU A 24 6.58 11.12 0.28
N SER A 25 7.44 10.76 1.24
CA SER A 25 8.89 10.89 1.12
C SER A 25 9.45 10.06 -0.04
N ASN A 26 9.02 8.82 -0.19
CA ASN A 26 9.47 7.95 -1.29
C ASN A 26 9.00 8.46 -2.65
N LEU A 27 7.76 8.96 -2.76
CA LEU A 27 7.27 9.58 -4.01
C LEU A 27 8.02 10.86 -4.35
N LEU A 28 8.35 11.69 -3.34
CA LEU A 28 9.15 12.90 -3.53
C LEU A 28 10.55 12.55 -4.04
N GLN A 29 11.22 11.58 -3.43
CA GLN A 29 12.54 11.12 -3.86
C GLN A 29 12.50 10.53 -5.27
N CYS A 30 11.47 9.74 -5.60
CA CYS A 30 11.24 9.26 -6.97
C CYS A 30 11.15 10.42 -7.98
N GLY A 31 10.35 11.44 -7.68
CA GLY A 31 10.19 12.61 -8.54
C GLY A 31 11.50 13.39 -8.72
N LEU A 32 12.25 13.60 -7.63
CA LEU A 32 13.56 14.26 -7.69
C LEU A 32 14.57 13.48 -8.55
N CYS A 33 14.62 12.16 -8.39
CA CYS A 33 15.49 11.31 -9.22
C CYS A 33 15.12 11.39 -10.71
N LEU A 34 13.83 11.41 -11.06
CA LEU A 34 13.39 11.55 -12.47
C LEU A 34 13.70 12.94 -13.04
N ILE A 35 13.58 14.01 -12.25
CA ILE A 35 13.96 15.36 -12.66
C ILE A 35 15.49 15.42 -12.89
N LEU A 36 16.27 14.88 -11.95
CA LEU A 36 17.73 14.83 -12.06
C LEU A 36 18.19 13.98 -13.24
N PHE A 37 17.47 12.90 -13.57
CA PHE A 37 17.76 12.09 -14.77
C PHE A 37 17.63 12.90 -16.07
N GLN A 38 16.70 13.86 -16.15
CA GLN A 38 16.61 14.74 -17.32
C GLN A 38 17.77 15.74 -17.42
N VAL A 39 18.37 16.11 -16.29
CA VAL A 39 19.51 17.04 -16.25
C VAL A 39 20.83 16.30 -16.45
N VAL A 40 20.98 15.13 -15.83
CA VAL A 40 22.15 14.25 -15.89
C VAL A 40 21.64 12.83 -16.12
N PRO A 41 21.62 12.34 -17.37
CA PRO A 41 21.09 11.03 -17.71
C PRO A 41 22.06 9.95 -17.27
N THR A 42 21.91 9.51 -16.03
CA THR A 42 22.66 8.40 -15.44
C THR A 42 21.68 7.34 -14.99
N ASP A 43 21.97 6.08 -15.31
CA ASP A 43 21.10 4.93 -14.95
C ASP A 43 20.88 4.84 -13.44
N ALA A 44 21.84 5.28 -12.63
CA ALA A 44 21.70 5.36 -11.17
C ALA A 44 20.49 6.20 -10.71
N PHE A 45 20.15 7.29 -11.41
CA PHE A 45 18.95 8.08 -11.07
C PHE A 45 17.66 7.35 -11.47
N LEU A 46 17.68 6.61 -12.59
CA LEU A 46 16.54 5.80 -13.00
C LEU A 46 16.31 4.63 -12.04
N GLU A 47 17.37 3.94 -11.64
CA GLU A 47 17.33 2.87 -10.63
C GLU A 47 16.85 3.40 -9.28
N ALA A 48 17.38 4.53 -8.81
CA ALA A 48 16.93 5.16 -7.57
C ALA A 48 15.46 5.59 -7.63
N ALA A 49 15.00 6.11 -8.78
CA ALA A 49 13.59 6.42 -8.98
C ALA A 49 12.70 5.17 -8.92
N LEU A 50 13.10 4.09 -9.59
CA LEU A 50 12.37 2.82 -9.59
C LEU A 50 12.31 2.20 -8.19
N MET A 51 13.42 2.23 -7.44
CA MET A 51 13.46 1.73 -6.06
C MET A 51 12.57 2.54 -5.13
N ASN A 52 12.58 3.87 -5.24
CA ASN A 52 11.72 4.73 -4.44
C ASN A 52 10.23 4.58 -4.80
N TRP A 53 9.91 4.45 -6.09
CA TRP A 53 8.56 4.13 -6.54
C TRP A 53 8.09 2.79 -5.99
N TYR A 54 8.96 1.77 -6.03
CA TYR A 54 8.69 0.46 -5.47
C TYR A 54 8.44 0.54 -3.95
N LEU A 55 9.32 1.21 -3.20
CA LEU A 55 9.15 1.39 -1.76
C LEU A 55 7.88 2.18 -1.41
N ALA A 56 7.49 3.17 -2.22
CA ALA A 56 6.22 3.88 -2.05
C ALA A 56 5.03 2.91 -2.20
N ILE A 57 5.05 2.06 -3.22
CA ILE A 57 4.04 1.02 -3.45
C ILE A 57 3.98 0.03 -2.29
N LEU A 58 5.13 -0.38 -1.74
CA LEU A 58 5.18 -1.27 -0.58
C LEU A 58 4.65 -0.61 0.68
N ASN A 59 4.97 0.66 0.91
CA ASN A 59 4.43 1.40 2.05
C ASN A 59 2.90 1.63 1.90
N LEU A 60 2.39 1.67 0.67
CA LEU A 60 0.96 1.64 0.34
C LEU A 60 0.30 0.27 0.57
N SER A 61 1.07 -0.80 0.77
CA SER A 61 0.54 -2.14 0.96
C SER A 61 -0.31 -2.24 2.22
N LEU A 62 -1.48 -2.84 2.05
CA LEU A 62 -2.47 -3.12 3.10
C LEU A 62 -2.28 -4.52 3.72
N ALA A 63 -1.10 -5.12 3.54
CA ALA A 63 -0.78 -6.39 4.16
C ALA A 63 -0.73 -6.23 5.69
N LEU A 64 -1.15 -7.29 6.39
CA LEU A 64 -1.32 -7.32 7.84
C LEU A 64 -0.13 -6.68 8.57
N ARG A 65 -0.40 -5.66 9.40
CA ARG A 65 0.56 -4.91 10.24
C ARG A 65 1.49 -3.93 9.51
N MET A 66 1.27 -3.63 8.22
CA MET A 66 1.97 -2.55 7.53
C MET A 66 1.28 -1.19 7.69
N ASP A 67 2.04 -0.12 7.55
CA ASP A 67 1.62 1.28 7.74
C ASP A 67 0.39 1.65 6.88
N GLY A 68 0.28 1.14 5.65
CA GLY A 68 -0.90 1.33 4.80
C GLY A 68 -2.21 0.77 5.39
N ALA A 69 -2.15 -0.32 6.17
CA ALA A 69 -3.34 -0.89 6.82
C ALA A 69 -3.84 -0.04 7.99
N ARG A 70 -2.93 0.47 8.82
CA ARG A 70 -3.27 1.38 9.92
C ARG A 70 -3.81 2.71 9.42
N THR A 71 -3.20 3.26 8.37
CA THR A 71 -3.65 4.52 7.74
C THR A 71 -5.10 4.43 7.24
N PHE A 72 -5.45 3.32 6.58
CA PHE A 72 -6.81 3.10 6.08
C PHE A 72 -7.83 2.79 7.18
N GLU A 73 -7.46 2.01 8.20
CA GLU A 73 -8.33 1.73 9.34
C GLU A 73 -8.61 3.00 10.16
N GLU A 74 -7.62 3.89 10.27
CA GLU A 74 -7.78 5.21 10.89
C GLU A 74 -8.60 6.18 10.06
N PHE A 75 -8.42 6.22 8.74
CA PHE A 75 -9.22 7.07 7.86
C PHE A 75 -10.70 6.65 7.80
N LEU A 76 -10.96 5.34 7.88
CA LEU A 76 -12.31 4.78 7.76
C LEU A 76 -13.01 4.53 9.11
N CYS A 77 -12.32 4.77 10.24
CA CYS A 77 -12.79 4.43 11.59
C CYS A 77 -13.38 3.00 11.67
N CYS A 78 -12.79 2.05 10.95
CA CYS A 78 -13.31 0.70 10.82
C CYS A 78 -12.21 -0.32 11.06
N ASP A 79 -12.23 -0.93 12.24
CA ASP A 79 -11.32 -2.03 12.58
C ASP A 79 -11.55 -3.23 11.64
N ASN A 80 -10.46 -3.86 11.17
CA ASN A 80 -10.50 -5.01 10.26
C ASN A 80 -11.22 -4.75 8.92
N PHE A 81 -11.15 -3.53 8.38
CA PHE A 81 -11.76 -3.19 7.09
C PHE A 81 -11.28 -4.10 5.96
N SER A 82 -10.00 -4.48 5.99
CA SER A 82 -9.40 -5.32 4.97
C SER A 82 -9.92 -6.76 4.96
N GLY A 83 -10.26 -7.31 6.14
CA GLY A 83 -10.93 -8.60 6.28
C GLY A 83 -12.39 -8.55 5.79
N ARG A 84 -13.10 -7.47 6.15
CA ARG A 84 -14.48 -7.23 5.66
C ARG A 84 -14.52 -7.07 4.14
N ALA A 85 -13.56 -6.35 3.55
CA ALA A 85 -13.44 -6.18 2.11
C ALA A 85 -13.22 -7.52 1.38
N LYS A 86 -12.41 -8.44 1.94
CA LYS A 86 -12.23 -9.80 1.41
C LYS A 86 -13.52 -10.61 1.40
N VAL A 87 -14.26 -10.60 2.52
CA VAL A 87 -15.56 -11.30 2.63
C VAL A 87 -16.57 -10.73 1.66
N LEU A 88 -16.65 -9.40 1.57
CA LEU A 88 -17.57 -8.68 0.70
C LEU A 88 -17.24 -8.86 -0.79
N LEU A 89 -15.96 -9.00 -1.15
CA LEU A 89 -15.56 -9.35 -2.52
C LEU A 89 -15.80 -10.83 -2.87
N ARG A 90 -15.81 -11.72 -1.87
CA ARG A 90 -16.04 -13.16 -2.05
C ARG A 90 -17.53 -13.47 -2.20
N ASP A 91 -18.40 -12.74 -1.51
CA ASP A 91 -19.86 -12.94 -1.59
C ASP A 91 -20.48 -12.25 -2.82
N ARG A 92 -20.91 -13.05 -3.80
CA ARG A 92 -21.58 -12.57 -5.02
C ARG A 92 -22.91 -11.88 -4.73
N ARG A 93 -23.65 -12.28 -3.68
CA ARG A 93 -24.95 -11.70 -3.35
C ARG A 93 -24.79 -10.28 -2.79
N GLN A 94 -23.79 -10.07 -1.93
CA GLN A 94 -23.47 -8.73 -1.41
C GLN A 94 -22.98 -7.79 -2.52
N LYS A 95 -22.12 -8.27 -3.43
CA LYS A 95 -21.71 -7.52 -4.62
C LYS A 95 -22.89 -7.06 -5.48
N GLN A 96 -23.88 -7.93 -5.70
CA GLN A 96 -25.08 -7.57 -6.44
C GLN A 96 -25.93 -6.54 -5.69
N LYS A 97 -26.06 -6.66 -4.36
CA LYS A 97 -26.77 -5.68 -3.52
C LYS A 97 -26.12 -4.30 -3.57
N LEU A 98 -24.79 -4.23 -3.55
CA LEU A 98 -24.03 -2.98 -3.71
C LEU A 98 -24.16 -2.39 -5.12
N ARG A 99 -24.09 -3.21 -6.16
CA ARG A 99 -24.31 -2.71 -7.54
C ARG A 99 -25.68 -2.06 -7.74
N LYS A 100 -26.69 -2.49 -6.98
CA LYS A 100 -28.04 -1.88 -6.99
C LYS A 100 -28.10 -0.51 -6.30
N GLN A 101 -27.08 -0.14 -5.50
CA GLN A 101 -26.96 1.19 -4.88
C GLN A 101 -26.33 2.24 -5.83
N GLY A 102 -26.18 1.92 -7.12
CA GLY A 102 -25.71 2.86 -8.14
C GLY A 102 -24.21 3.17 -8.03
N ILE A 103 -23.86 4.45 -8.18
CA ILE A 103 -22.46 4.94 -8.22
C ILE A 103 -21.75 4.63 -6.90
N ASN A 104 -22.44 4.82 -5.77
CA ASN A 104 -21.85 4.66 -4.45
C ASN A 104 -21.40 3.21 -4.21
N GLY A 105 -22.25 2.24 -4.55
CA GLY A 105 -21.89 0.83 -4.42
C GLY A 105 -20.83 0.35 -5.42
N ARG A 106 -20.72 0.99 -6.61
CA ARG A 106 -19.60 0.73 -7.53
C ARG A 106 -18.29 1.26 -6.97
N ALA A 107 -18.29 2.45 -6.36
CA ALA A 107 -17.13 3.01 -5.68
C ALA A 107 -16.67 2.12 -4.51
N THR A 108 -17.59 1.59 -3.70
CA THR A 108 -17.26 0.63 -2.62
C THR A 108 -16.60 -0.64 -3.16
N ILE A 109 -17.10 -1.19 -4.28
CA ILE A 109 -16.51 -2.39 -4.90
C ILE A 109 -15.12 -2.09 -5.45
N ALA A 110 -14.93 -0.93 -6.09
CA ALA A 110 -13.64 -0.48 -6.60
C ALA A 110 -12.62 -0.31 -5.46
N ALA A 111 -13.03 0.34 -4.36
CA ALA A 111 -12.21 0.48 -3.16
C ALA A 111 -11.81 -0.89 -2.58
N CYS A 112 -12.74 -1.84 -2.48
CA CYS A 112 -12.43 -3.19 -2.02
C CYS A 112 -11.44 -3.91 -2.97
N CYS A 113 -11.59 -3.74 -4.28
CA CYS A 113 -10.65 -4.30 -5.27
C CYS A 113 -9.25 -3.70 -5.14
N LEU A 114 -9.14 -2.38 -4.97
CA LEU A 114 -7.88 -1.68 -4.72
C LEU A 114 -7.21 -2.21 -3.45
N ILE A 115 -7.98 -2.38 -2.36
CA ILE A 115 -7.48 -2.96 -1.11
C ILE A 115 -6.95 -4.38 -1.32
N ARG A 116 -7.68 -5.21 -2.07
CA ARG A 116 -7.23 -6.57 -2.37
C ARG A 116 -5.95 -6.58 -3.20
N PHE A 117 -5.83 -5.68 -4.16
CA PHE A 117 -4.61 -5.52 -4.97
C PHE A 117 -3.43 -5.14 -4.08
N LEU A 118 -3.61 -4.13 -3.22
CA LEU A 118 -2.59 -3.67 -2.27
C LEU A 118 -2.20 -4.76 -1.25
N GLN A 119 -3.09 -5.69 -0.91
CA GLN A 119 -2.77 -6.82 -0.03
C GLN A 119 -1.96 -7.94 -0.69
N VAL A 120 -1.98 -8.06 -2.02
CA VAL A 120 -1.35 -9.17 -2.75
C VAL A 120 0.12 -8.90 -3.04
N GLN A 121 0.57 -7.64 -2.97
CA GLN A 121 1.94 -7.26 -3.30
C GLN A 121 2.99 -7.82 -2.34
N VAL A 122 2.71 -7.84 -1.04
CA VAL A 122 3.64 -8.35 -0.02
C VAL A 122 3.88 -9.86 -0.10
N PRO A 123 2.85 -10.72 -0.21
CA PRO A 123 3.11 -12.16 -0.38
C PRO A 123 3.81 -12.47 -1.71
N LEU A 124 3.59 -11.67 -2.77
CA LEU A 124 4.34 -11.79 -4.04
C LEU A 124 5.83 -11.48 -3.85
N LEU A 125 6.13 -10.46 -3.05
CA LEU A 125 7.51 -10.07 -2.71
C LEU A 125 8.25 -11.15 -1.94
N ILE A 126 7.61 -11.67 -0.89
CA ILE A 126 8.17 -12.77 -0.10
C ILE A 126 8.41 -13.99 -1.00
N LEU A 127 7.49 -14.29 -1.91
CA LEU A 127 7.67 -15.35 -2.90
C LEU A 127 8.89 -15.12 -3.80
N LEU A 128 9.07 -13.90 -4.32
CA LEU A 128 10.23 -13.54 -5.15
C LEU A 128 11.54 -13.69 -4.38
N GLU A 129 11.64 -13.12 -3.18
CA GLU A 129 12.85 -13.21 -2.34
C GLU A 129 13.18 -14.66 -1.97
N VAL A 130 12.18 -15.46 -1.59
CA VAL A 130 12.37 -16.89 -1.30
C VAL A 130 12.83 -17.65 -2.54
N THR A 131 12.29 -17.33 -3.72
CA THR A 131 12.67 -17.98 -4.98
C THR A 131 14.12 -17.65 -5.34
N ASP A 132 14.53 -16.39 -5.19
CA ASP A 132 15.89 -15.91 -5.47
C ASP A 132 16.91 -16.54 -4.51
N LEU A 133 16.55 -16.64 -3.23
CA LEU A 133 17.35 -17.35 -2.23
C LEU A 133 17.53 -18.82 -2.59
N ILE A 134 16.45 -19.53 -2.95
CA ILE A 134 16.52 -20.94 -3.38
C ILE A 134 17.42 -21.10 -4.61
N LEU A 135 17.30 -20.22 -5.61
CA LEU A 135 18.12 -20.26 -6.82
C LEU A 135 19.61 -20.06 -6.51
N THR A 136 19.91 -19.14 -5.59
CA THR A 136 21.28 -18.85 -5.15
C THR A 136 21.90 -20.02 -4.39
N PHE A 137 21.11 -20.75 -3.59
CA PHE A 137 21.58 -21.96 -2.90
C PHE A 137 21.76 -23.18 -3.82
N LEU A 138 21.12 -23.17 -5.00
CA LEU A 138 21.19 -24.26 -5.98
C LEU A 138 22.30 -24.09 -7.04
N SER A 139 22.86 -22.88 -7.19
CA SER A 139 23.98 -22.57 -8.10
C SER A 139 25.32 -22.71 -7.41
#